data_AF-A0A4Q0YYG6-F1
#
_entry.id   AF-A0A4Q0YYG6-F1
#
_cell.length_a   1.000
_cell.length_b   1.000
_cell.length_c   1.000
_cell.angle_alpha   90.00
_cell.angle_beta   90.00
_cell.angle_gamma   90.00
#
_symmetry.space_group_name_H-M   'P 1'
#
loop_
_entity.id
_entity.type
_entity.pdbx_description
1 polymer ?
#
loop_
_entity_poly.entity_id
_entity_poly.type
_entity_poly.pdbx_seq_one_letter_code
_entity_poly.pdbx_strand_id
1 'polypeptide(L)'
;MPAIIAVFCTSIIAIGAFSWFHFFPEPLTNTTWSCNSFTQYSGYGADEEKGVRHEYDTLIFLSDAHARLIKRGFQQNDGDRQRGYQIDYVVNYQQYHQQLNLQFSDVDWVWGDIASWRRSVQSHEGVSAVFNYKRDGNHLFLWTGKHGNRMVCSRYIEDNKELH
;
A
#
# COMPACT_ATOMS: atom_id res chain seq x y z
N MET A 1 -48.25 21.13 8.35
CA MET A 1 -48.03 19.76 7.84
C MET A 1 -46.87 19.62 6.85
N PRO A 2 -46.67 20.47 5.82
CA PRO A 2 -45.56 20.27 4.86
C PRO A 2 -44.15 20.44 5.47
N ALA A 3 -44.00 21.31 6.47
CA ALA A 3 -42.71 21.53 7.14
C ALA A 3 -42.21 20.30 7.93
N ILE A 4 -43.12 19.51 8.53
CA ILE A 4 -42.74 18.32 9.31
C ILE A 4 -42.25 17.21 8.38
N ILE A 5 -42.91 17.02 7.23
CA ILE A 5 -42.50 16.04 6.21
C ILE A 5 -41.12 16.41 5.64
N ALA A 6 -40.89 17.70 5.35
CA ALA A 6 -39.60 18.17 4.87
C ALA A 6 -38.45 17.89 5.86
N VAL A 7 -38.64 18.19 7.15
CA VAL A 7 -37.65 17.91 8.21
C VAL A 7 -37.36 16.41 8.34
N PHE A 8 -38.40 15.57 8.24
CA PHE A 8 -38.24 14.12 8.31
C PHE A 8 -37.45 13.58 7.12
N CYS A 9 -37.76 14.03 5.89
CA CYS A 9 -37.02 13.67 4.68
C CYS A 9 -35.56 14.11 4.75
N THR A 10 -35.27 15.34 5.19
CA THR A 10 -33.88 15.81 5.34
C THR A 10 -33.11 15.00 6.39
N SER A 11 -33.78 14.57 7.46
CA SER A 11 -33.14 13.75 8.51
C SER A 11 -32.78 12.35 7.99
N ILE A 12 -33.67 11.72 7.24
CA ILE A 12 -33.42 10.41 6.62
C ILE A 12 -32.27 10.49 5.61
N ILE A 13 -32.25 11.54 4.78
CA ILE A 13 -31.16 11.75 3.82
C ILE A 13 -29.83 11.98 4.54
N ALA A 14 -29.82 12.78 5.62
CA ALA A 14 -28.62 13.02 6.41
C ALA A 14 -28.10 11.75 7.10
N ILE A 15 -28.98 10.93 7.69
CA ILE A 15 -28.61 9.65 8.30
C ILE A 15 -28.12 8.67 7.24
N GLY A 16 -28.77 8.62 6.07
CA GLY A 16 -28.38 7.78 4.95
C GLY A 16 -27.00 8.15 4.42
N ALA A 17 -26.74 9.44 4.21
CA ALA A 17 -25.43 9.95 3.79
C ALA A 17 -24.35 9.67 4.85
N PHE A 18 -24.62 9.98 6.12
CA PHE A 18 -23.69 9.71 7.22
C PHE A 18 -23.35 8.23 7.33
N SER A 19 -24.36 7.37 7.23
CA SER A 19 -24.19 5.91 7.24
C SER A 19 -23.40 5.45 6.02
N TRP A 20 -23.65 6.02 4.83
CA TRP A 20 -22.90 5.69 3.62
C TRP A 20 -21.40 5.93 3.79
N PHE A 21 -21.00 7.09 4.32
CA PHE A 21 -19.58 7.39 4.60
C PHE A 21 -18.99 6.52 5.72
N HIS A 22 -19.80 6.04 6.65
CA HIS A 22 -19.33 5.20 7.74
C HIS A 22 -19.17 3.73 7.36
N PHE A 23 -20.00 3.21 6.44
CA PHE A 23 -20.02 1.81 6.04
C PHE A 23 -19.24 1.54 4.75
N PHE A 24 -19.15 2.50 3.83
CA PHE A 24 -18.43 2.36 2.58
C PHE A 24 -17.13 3.16 2.63
N PRO A 25 -16.01 2.53 3.00
CA PRO A 25 -14.72 3.20 2.97
C PRO A 25 -14.42 3.68 1.54
N GLU A 26 -13.74 4.83 1.43
CA GLU A 26 -13.36 5.36 0.12
C GLU A 26 -12.59 4.31 -0.68
N PRO A 27 -12.93 4.10 -1.96
CA PRO A 27 -12.26 3.11 -2.80
C PRO A 27 -10.79 3.50 -3.00
N LEU A 28 -9.91 2.52 -2.88
CA LEU A 28 -8.49 2.67 -3.18
C LEU A 28 -8.21 2.54 -4.68
N THR A 29 -9.17 2.09 -5.49
CA THR A 29 -9.05 1.90 -6.92
C THR A 29 -8.53 3.16 -7.65
N ASN A 30 -7.63 2.97 -8.61
CA ASN A 30 -6.99 4.04 -9.39
C ASN A 30 -6.27 5.09 -8.53
N THR A 31 -5.60 4.66 -7.45
CA THR A 31 -4.79 5.55 -6.62
C THR A 31 -3.36 5.05 -6.51
N THR A 32 -2.42 6.01 -6.43
CA THR A 32 -1.00 5.73 -6.24
C THR A 32 -0.52 6.40 -4.97
N TRP A 33 0.29 5.68 -4.20
CA TRP A 33 0.76 6.09 -2.89
C TRP A 33 2.25 5.87 -2.77
N SER A 34 2.97 6.89 -2.29
CA SER A 34 4.37 6.79 -1.89
C SER A 34 4.40 6.52 -0.39
N CYS A 35 4.95 5.37 -0.01
CA CYS A 35 4.97 4.84 1.34
C CYS A 35 6.38 4.91 1.92
N ASN A 36 6.48 5.15 3.23
CA ASN A 36 7.71 4.80 3.94
C ASN A 36 7.93 3.28 3.83
N SER A 37 9.19 2.86 3.67
CA SER A 37 9.54 1.45 3.47
C SER A 37 8.93 0.56 4.55
N PHE A 38 8.22 -0.48 4.12
CA PHE A 38 7.62 -1.46 5.03
C PHE A 38 8.49 -2.71 5.18
N THR A 39 8.98 -2.90 6.39
CA THR A 39 9.67 -4.12 6.85
C THR A 39 8.71 -4.93 7.71
N GLN A 40 7.85 -5.74 7.10
CA GLN A 40 7.28 -6.90 7.78
C GLN A 40 6.72 -7.90 6.76
N TYR A 41 7.50 -8.90 6.39
CA TYR A 41 6.90 -10.11 5.82
C TYR A 41 6.72 -11.08 6.98
N SER A 42 5.50 -11.11 7.52
CA SER A 42 5.13 -12.04 8.58
C SER A 42 5.18 -13.46 8.04
N GLY A 43 6.26 -14.19 8.32
CA GLY A 43 6.32 -15.64 8.08
C GLY A 43 7.72 -16.20 7.91
N TYR A 44 8.64 -15.45 7.32
CA TYR A 44 10.01 -15.88 7.13
C TYR A 44 10.94 -14.74 7.50
N GLY A 45 11.94 -15.03 8.34
CA GLY A 45 13.06 -14.14 8.54
C GLY A 45 13.66 -13.86 7.18
N ALA A 46 13.31 -12.71 6.60
CA ALA A 46 14.14 -12.12 5.57
C ALA A 46 15.42 -11.78 6.31
N ASP A 47 16.43 -12.65 6.18
CA ASP A 47 17.79 -12.31 6.57
C ASP A 47 18.06 -10.91 5.99
N GLU A 48 18.28 -9.94 6.87
CA GLU A 48 18.59 -8.57 6.45
C GLU A 48 19.88 -8.66 5.63
N GLU A 49 19.73 -8.63 4.30
CA GLU A 49 20.87 -8.73 3.40
C GLU A 49 21.75 -7.50 3.65
N LYS A 50 22.99 -7.75 4.08
CA LYS A 50 23.92 -6.68 4.41
C LYS A 50 24.08 -5.72 3.24
N GLY A 51 24.11 -4.44 3.56
CA GLY A 51 24.25 -3.37 2.58
C GLY A 51 22.97 -3.02 1.82
N VAL A 52 21.85 -3.75 1.98
CA VAL A 52 20.58 -3.39 1.36
C VAL A 52 19.88 -2.31 2.19
N ARG A 53 19.62 -1.16 1.57
CA ARG A 53 18.85 -0.07 2.13
C ARG A 53 17.60 0.16 1.29
N HIS A 54 16.45 0.09 1.93
CA HIS A 54 15.18 0.50 1.33
C HIS A 54 15.01 2.01 1.45
N GLU A 55 14.52 2.66 0.39
CA GLU A 55 14.22 4.09 0.43
C GLU A 55 12.73 4.36 0.52
N TYR A 56 12.00 4.01 -0.54
CA TYR A 56 10.57 4.28 -0.65
C TYR A 56 9.87 3.13 -1.36
N ASP A 57 8.69 2.82 -0.87
CA ASP A 57 7.79 1.86 -1.49
C ASP A 57 6.70 2.63 -2.25
N THR A 58 6.26 2.14 -3.39
CA THR A 58 5.12 2.70 -4.13
C THR A 58 4.00 1.67 -4.18
N LEU A 59 2.84 2.01 -3.62
CA LEU A 59 1.65 1.17 -3.66
C LEU A 59 0.65 1.75 -4.67
N ILE A 60 0.36 0.98 -5.71
CA ILE A 60 -0.49 1.38 -6.83
C ILE A 60 -1.71 0.47 -6.84
N PHE A 61 -2.89 1.01 -6.61
CA PHE A 61 -4.16 0.27 -6.74
C PHE A 61 -4.72 0.48 -8.14
N LEU A 62 -4.71 -0.58 -8.95
CA LEU A 62 -5.02 -0.54 -10.37
C LEU A 62 -6.51 -0.76 -10.67
N SER A 63 -7.16 -1.60 -9.88
CA SER A 63 -8.59 -1.95 -9.99
C SER A 63 -9.15 -2.22 -8.60
N ASP A 64 -10.38 -2.72 -8.48
CA ASP A 64 -10.98 -3.10 -7.20
C ASP A 64 -10.35 -4.35 -6.55
N ALA A 65 -9.50 -5.09 -7.29
CA ALA A 65 -8.91 -6.35 -6.84
C ALA A 65 -7.41 -6.47 -7.10
N HIS A 66 -6.82 -5.57 -7.90
CA HIS A 66 -5.42 -5.64 -8.30
C HIS A 66 -4.65 -4.40 -7.89
N ALA A 67 -3.45 -4.63 -7.37
CA ALA A 67 -2.51 -3.63 -6.97
C ALA A 67 -1.08 -4.04 -7.36
N ARG A 68 -0.15 -3.08 -7.31
CA ARG A 68 1.29 -3.29 -7.42
C ARG A 68 1.98 -2.65 -6.25
N LEU A 69 2.95 -3.35 -5.67
CA LEU A 69 3.87 -2.78 -4.70
C LEU A 69 5.25 -2.74 -5.36
N ILE A 70 5.81 -1.55 -5.52
CA ILE A 70 7.14 -1.37 -6.09
C ILE A 70 8.08 -1.01 -4.95
N LYS A 71 9.08 -1.85 -4.68
CA LYS A 71 10.13 -1.59 -3.70
C LYS A 71 11.38 -1.10 -4.40
N ARG A 72 11.92 0.02 -3.94
CA ARG A 72 13.16 0.61 -4.46
C ARG A 72 14.15 0.88 -3.34
N GLY A 73 15.42 0.80 -3.70
CA GLY A 73 16.49 1.14 -2.79
C GLY A 73 17.84 0.92 -3.42
N PHE A 74 18.85 0.80 -2.57
CA PHE A 74 20.22 0.62 -2.98
C PHE A 74 20.91 -0.47 -2.17
N GLN A 75 21.86 -1.14 -2.79
CA GLN A 75 22.83 -1.97 -2.11
C GLN A 75 24.18 -1.27 -2.09
N GLN A 76 24.82 -1.24 -0.92
CA GLN A 76 26.19 -0.80 -0.75
C GLN A 76 26.91 -1.69 0.25
N ASN A 77 27.79 -2.54 -0.25
CA ASN A 77 28.72 -3.32 0.57
C ASN A 77 30.00 -2.51 0.82
N ASP A 78 30.78 -2.91 1.83
CA ASP A 78 32.05 -2.26 2.15
C ASP A 78 33.00 -2.30 0.94
N GLY A 79 33.41 -1.12 0.46
CA GLY A 79 34.32 -0.97 -0.67
C GLY A 79 33.67 -1.08 -2.07
N ASP A 80 32.38 -1.36 -2.15
CA ASP A 80 31.64 -1.42 -3.42
C ASP A 80 30.97 -0.09 -3.79
N ARG A 81 30.74 0.12 -5.09
CA ARG A 81 29.88 1.22 -5.57
C ARG A 81 28.42 0.92 -5.22
N GLN A 82 27.70 1.95 -4.80
CA GLN A 82 26.26 1.89 -4.58
C GLN A 82 25.53 1.46 -5.87
N ARG A 83 24.68 0.44 -5.79
CA ARG A 83 23.86 -0.05 -6.91
C ARG A 83 22.40 0.02 -6.53
N GLY A 84 21.57 0.63 -7.38
CA GLY A 84 20.13 0.63 -7.16
C GLY A 84 19.51 -0.72 -7.49
N TYR A 85 18.32 -0.96 -6.95
CA TYR A 85 17.46 -2.05 -7.35
C TYR A 85 15.99 -1.60 -7.39
N GLN A 86 15.19 -2.35 -8.14
CA GLN A 86 13.74 -2.27 -8.09
C GLN A 86 13.12 -3.66 -8.20
N ILE A 87 12.19 -3.92 -7.28
CA ILE A 87 11.37 -5.13 -7.26
C ILE A 87 9.92 -4.70 -7.43
N ASP A 88 9.20 -5.37 -8.31
CA ASP A 88 7.79 -5.14 -8.58
C ASP A 88 6.98 -6.37 -8.15
N TYR A 89 6.10 -6.16 -7.19
CA TYR A 89 5.22 -7.19 -6.67
C TYR A 89 3.83 -7.01 -7.28
N VAL A 90 3.31 -8.06 -7.90
CA VAL A 90 1.91 -8.14 -8.29
C VAL A 90 1.10 -8.56 -7.07
N VAL A 91 0.10 -7.77 -6.72
CA VAL A 91 -0.68 -7.94 -5.50
C VAL A 91 -2.16 -8.03 -5.85
N ASN A 92 -2.80 -9.12 -5.43
CA ASN A 92 -4.26 -9.13 -5.33
C ASN A 92 -4.65 -8.55 -3.98
N TYR A 93 -5.65 -7.68 -3.95
CA TYR A 93 -6.09 -7.09 -2.69
C TYR A 93 -7.58 -7.20 -2.48
N GLN A 94 -7.97 -7.21 -1.19
CA GLN A 94 -9.36 -7.15 -0.77
C GLN A 94 -9.50 -6.09 0.33
N GLN A 95 -10.44 -5.18 0.12
CA GLN A 95 -10.82 -4.15 1.08
C GLN A 95 -12.12 -4.57 1.77
N TYR A 96 -12.07 -4.78 3.08
CA TYR A 96 -13.25 -5.13 3.87
C TYR A 96 -13.29 -4.30 5.16
N HIS A 97 -14.28 -3.43 5.28
CA HIS A 97 -14.37 -2.44 6.35
C HIS A 97 -13.04 -1.64 6.47
N GLN A 98 -12.37 -1.70 7.62
CA GLN A 98 -11.10 -1.05 7.91
C GLN A 98 -9.90 -2.00 7.73
N GLN A 99 -10.07 -3.10 7.01
CA GLN A 99 -9.03 -4.07 6.74
C GLN A 99 -8.68 -4.12 5.25
N LEU A 100 -7.38 -4.24 5.00
CA LEU A 100 -6.79 -4.42 3.69
C LEU A 100 -5.96 -5.70 3.71
N ASN A 101 -6.39 -6.70 2.94
CA ASN A 101 -5.63 -7.92 2.73
C ASN A 101 -4.86 -7.80 1.41
N LEU A 102 -3.54 -7.96 1.46
CA LEU A 102 -2.65 -7.96 0.30
C LEU A 102 -2.09 -9.36 0.11
N GLN A 103 -2.41 -10.01 -1.00
CA GLN A 103 -1.86 -11.31 -1.39
C GLN A 103 -0.88 -11.11 -2.53
N PHE A 104 0.39 -11.43 -2.28
CA PHE A 104 1.46 -11.35 -3.25
C PHE A 104 1.35 -12.54 -4.21
N SER A 105 0.97 -12.31 -5.45
CA SER A 105 0.76 -13.40 -6.43
C SER A 105 1.98 -13.68 -7.28
N ASP A 106 2.79 -12.66 -7.53
CA ASP A 106 3.97 -12.73 -8.41
C ASP A 106 4.99 -11.66 -8.02
N VAL A 107 6.26 -11.90 -8.32
CA VAL A 107 7.35 -10.97 -8.03
C VAL A 107 8.33 -10.90 -9.20
N ASP A 108 8.42 -9.72 -9.80
CA ASP A 108 9.36 -9.44 -10.90
C ASP A 108 10.52 -8.56 -10.45
N TRP A 109 11.73 -8.95 -10.84
CA TRP A 109 12.94 -8.20 -10.55
C TRP A 109 13.30 -7.31 -11.74
N VAL A 110 12.96 -6.03 -11.64
CA VAL A 110 13.09 -5.11 -12.78
C VAL A 110 14.56 -4.76 -13.06
N TRP A 111 15.35 -4.42 -12.03
CA TRP A 111 16.78 -4.13 -12.17
C TRP A 111 17.53 -4.14 -10.82
N GLY A 112 18.86 -4.17 -10.88
CA GLY A 112 19.73 -4.58 -9.77
C GLY A 112 19.88 -6.11 -9.76
N ASP A 113 21.03 -6.65 -9.36
CA ASP A 113 21.20 -8.11 -9.27
C ASP A 113 21.89 -8.47 -7.97
N ILE A 114 21.09 -8.98 -7.04
CA ILE A 114 21.52 -9.36 -5.70
C ILE A 114 21.06 -10.81 -5.53
N ALA A 115 21.83 -11.75 -6.08
CA ALA A 115 21.41 -13.15 -6.22
C ALA A 115 21.07 -13.86 -4.89
N SER A 116 21.69 -13.44 -3.78
CA SER A 116 21.34 -13.86 -2.41
C SER A 116 19.92 -13.40 -2.05
N TRP A 117 19.63 -12.13 -2.31
CA TRP A 117 18.37 -11.51 -1.98
C TRP A 117 17.23 -11.90 -2.92
N ARG A 118 17.49 -12.16 -4.21
CA ARG A 118 16.46 -12.63 -5.17
C ARG A 118 15.77 -13.90 -4.69
N ARG A 119 16.50 -14.84 -4.10
CA ARG A 119 15.92 -16.07 -3.52
C ARG A 119 15.03 -15.78 -2.31
N SER A 120 15.44 -14.85 -1.44
CA SER A 120 14.60 -14.39 -0.32
C SER A 120 13.34 -13.70 -0.85
N VAL A 121 13.46 -12.86 -1.88
CA VAL A 121 12.34 -12.13 -2.48
C VAL A 121 11.34 -13.07 -3.16
N GLN A 122 11.79 -14.09 -3.90
CA GLN A 122 10.92 -15.10 -4.49
C GLN A 122 10.11 -15.91 -3.45
N SER A 123 10.61 -16.04 -2.21
CA SER A 123 9.85 -16.71 -1.15
C SER A 123 8.60 -15.94 -0.67
N HIS A 124 8.38 -14.71 -1.18
CA HIS A 124 7.20 -13.91 -0.87
C HIS A 124 6.01 -14.18 -1.79
N GLU A 125 6.19 -14.94 -2.88
CA GLU A 125 5.07 -15.39 -3.71
C GLU A 125 4.12 -16.28 -2.90
N GLY A 126 2.82 -16.01 -3.00
CA GLY A 126 1.77 -16.69 -2.25
C GLY A 126 1.60 -16.22 -0.80
N VAL A 127 2.43 -15.30 -0.31
CA VAL A 127 2.31 -14.73 1.04
C VAL A 127 1.16 -13.73 1.07
N SER A 128 0.46 -13.66 2.22
CA SER A 128 -0.57 -12.66 2.46
C SER A 128 -0.19 -11.79 3.66
N ALA A 129 -0.44 -10.48 3.53
CA ALA A 129 -0.28 -9.50 4.59
C ALA A 129 -1.62 -8.81 4.86
N VAL A 130 -2.08 -8.84 6.11
CA VAL A 130 -3.33 -8.24 6.54
C VAL A 130 -3.06 -6.99 7.34
N PHE A 131 -3.61 -5.87 6.89
CA PHE A 131 -3.48 -4.56 7.52
C PHE A 131 -4.83 -4.08 8.01
N ASN A 132 -4.82 -3.37 9.14
CA ASN A 132 -5.83 -2.34 9.32
C ASN A 132 -5.40 -1.12 8.49
N TYR A 133 -6.35 -0.41 7.90
CA TYR A 133 -6.07 0.78 7.12
C TYR A 133 -7.04 1.92 7.42
N LYS A 134 -6.56 3.14 7.22
CA LYS A 134 -7.35 4.37 7.24
C LYS A 134 -6.85 5.29 6.14
N ARG A 135 -7.76 5.79 5.32
CA ARG A 135 -7.51 6.90 4.41
C ARG A 135 -7.96 8.20 5.04
N ASP A 136 -7.13 9.24 4.91
CA ASP A 136 -7.37 10.57 5.45
C ASP A 136 -6.88 11.60 4.42
N GLY A 137 -7.77 11.95 3.49
CA GLY A 137 -7.43 12.78 2.34
C GLY A 137 -6.30 12.21 1.48
N ASN A 138 -5.16 12.90 1.48
CA ASN A 138 -3.94 12.51 0.75
C ASN A 138 -3.00 11.62 1.56
N HIS A 139 -3.46 11.05 2.67
CA HIS A 139 -2.69 10.08 3.44
C HIS A 139 -3.40 8.72 3.53
N LEU A 140 -2.62 7.66 3.38
CA LEU A 140 -3.04 6.28 3.60
C LEU A 140 -2.19 5.70 4.73
N PHE A 141 -2.86 5.29 5.80
CA PHE A 141 -2.22 4.66 6.95
C PHE A 141 -2.53 3.17 6.91
N LEU A 142 -1.51 2.35 7.09
CA LEU A 142 -1.57 0.89 7.12
C LEU A 142 -0.84 0.40 8.37
N TRP A 143 -1.45 -0.47 9.17
CA TRP A 143 -0.79 -0.98 10.38
C TRP A 143 -1.25 -2.39 10.77
N THR A 144 -0.35 -3.13 11.43
CA THR A 144 -0.62 -4.45 11.99
C THR A 144 -0.80 -4.36 13.51
N GLY A 145 -1.87 -4.95 14.07
CA GLY A 145 -2.09 -4.98 15.53
C GLY A 145 -2.12 -3.63 16.26
N LYS A 146 -2.04 -3.65 17.60
CA LYS A 146 -2.07 -2.43 18.47
C LYS A 146 -0.68 -1.80 18.68
N HIS A 147 0.39 -2.56 18.43
CA HIS A 147 1.80 -2.17 18.57
C HIS A 147 2.65 -2.57 17.36
N GLY A 148 2.05 -3.01 16.26
CA GLY A 148 2.80 -3.48 15.10
C GLY A 148 3.23 -2.36 14.16
N ASN A 149 3.88 -2.77 13.07
CA ASN A 149 4.52 -1.86 12.13
C ASN A 149 3.47 -0.99 11.43
N ARG A 150 3.80 0.29 11.24
CA ARG A 150 2.95 1.28 10.58
C ARG A 150 3.61 1.75 9.29
N MET A 151 2.96 1.48 8.18
CA MET A 151 3.26 2.09 6.89
C MET A 151 2.37 3.32 6.74
N VAL A 152 3.00 4.44 6.43
CA VAL A 152 2.37 5.73 6.17
C VAL A 152 2.69 6.11 4.74
N CYS A 153 1.65 6.27 3.95
CA CYS A 153 1.77 6.67 2.57
C CYS A 153 1.13 8.02 2.32
N SER A 154 1.75 8.79 1.43
CA SER A 154 1.19 10.03 0.91
C SER A 154 0.79 9.80 -0.55
N ARG A 155 -0.34 10.38 -0.94
CA ARG A 155 -0.86 10.25 -2.31
C ARG A 155 0.19 10.79 -3.27
N TYR A 156 0.63 9.94 -4.18
CA TYR A 156 1.49 10.36 -5.27
C TYR A 156 0.59 10.99 -6.32
N ILE A 157 0.63 12.31 -6.39
CA ILE A 157 0.10 13.06 -7.52
C ILE A 157 1.33 13.30 -8.37
N GLU A 158 1.41 12.63 -9.51
CA GLU A 158 2.41 12.97 -10.51
C GLU A 158 2.12 14.42 -10.90
N ASP A 159 2.93 15.36 -10.41
CA ASP A 159 2.87 16.73 -10.89
C ASP A 159 3.04 16.63 -12.41
N ASN A 160 2.01 16.95 -13.17
CA ASN A 160 2.08 17.13 -14.62
C ASN A 160 3.10 18.25 -14.90
N LYS A 161 4.39 17.91 -14.88
CA LYS A 161 5.51 18.76 -15.29
C LYS A 161 5.84 18.54 -16.77
N GLU A 162 4.82 18.31 -17.57
CA GLU A 162 4.87 18.50 -19.01
C GLU A 162 3.65 19.32 -19.40
N LEU A 163 3.84 20.63 -19.55
CA LEU A 163 3.12 21.57 -20.43
C LEU A 163 3.54 23.01 -20.09
N HIS A 164 4.81 23.34 -20.31
CA HIS A 164 5.26 24.70 -20.61
C HIS A 164 6.53 24.66 -21.46
#